data_AF-A0A9D1KVD6-F1
#
_entry.id   AF-A0A9D1KVD6-F1
#
_cell.length_a   1.000
_cell.length_b   1.000
_cell.length_c   1.000
_cell.angle_alpha   90.00
_cell.angle_beta   90.00
_cell.angle_gamma   90.00
#
_symmetry.space_group_name_H-M   'P 1'
#
loop_
_entity.id
_entity.type
_entity.pdbx_description
1 polymer ?
#
loop_
_entity_poly.entity_id
_entity_poly.type
_entity_poly.pdbx_seq_one_letter_code
_entity_poly.pdbx_strand_id
1 'polypeptide(L)'
;MKIMITAGGTSERIDDVRTITNSSTGRLGYAVGKAFAEKYRDDIEKIYYLHGKRASYPDYDNIEPVEIEGVADLQEAMERILKADKIDAVIHAMAVSDYVVKEVTTLDRIQGKDGGESGGLSGNKISSDIDDLVIHMKRSPKVIGKIKGWSEDSVLVGFKLLSGVPHEELIDVGFRLMEKNGCDFVLANDLREIGSDFHKGYLIHKDRTYDIMETNEEIADMIALRVISECRTRI
;
A
#
# COMPACT_ATOMS: atom_id res chain seq x y z
N MET A 1 -8.95 -1.89 20.67
CA MET A 1 -7.74 -1.68 19.83
C MET A 1 -8.04 -0.67 18.74
N LYS A 2 -7.05 0.15 18.38
CA LYS A 2 -7.11 1.03 17.20
C LYS A 2 -6.17 0.51 16.14
N ILE A 3 -6.65 0.40 14.91
CA ILE A 3 -5.85 -0.12 13.81
C ILE A 3 -5.83 0.84 12.63
N MET A 4 -4.79 0.74 11.81
CA MET A 4 -4.67 1.46 10.55
C MET A 4 -4.62 0.45 9.40
N ILE A 5 -5.41 0.68 8.36
CA ILE A 5 -5.40 -0.13 7.13
C ILE A 5 -5.13 0.81 5.97
N THR A 6 -4.19 0.46 5.09
CA THR A 6 -4.01 1.16 3.81
C THR A 6 -4.48 0.26 2.68
N ALA A 7 -5.30 0.75 1.75
CA ALA A 7 -5.87 -0.04 0.66
C ALA A 7 -5.90 0.72 -0.69
N GLY A 8 -5.99 -0.03 -1.79
CA GLY A 8 -5.98 0.53 -3.14
C GLY A 8 -4.58 0.75 -3.69
N GLY A 9 -4.45 1.63 -4.68
CA GLY A 9 -3.17 2.03 -5.28
C GLY A 9 -2.99 3.55 -5.27
N THR A 10 -1.75 3.99 -5.08
CA THR A 10 -1.38 5.41 -5.22
C THR A 10 -1.41 5.84 -6.68
N SER A 11 -1.65 7.14 -6.90
CA SER A 11 -1.69 7.82 -8.19
C SER A 11 -0.75 9.01 -8.18
N GLU A 12 0.29 8.97 -9.00
CA GLU A 12 1.30 10.02 -9.08
C GLU A 12 0.96 11.00 -10.20
N ARG A 13 0.77 12.28 -9.83
CA ARG A 13 0.30 13.30 -10.75
C ARG A 13 1.35 13.65 -11.80
N ILE A 14 0.95 13.61 -13.08
CA ILE A 14 1.74 14.08 -14.23
C ILE A 14 1.43 15.57 -14.49
N ASP A 15 0.15 15.91 -14.52
CA ASP A 15 -0.41 17.28 -14.63
C ASP A 15 -1.82 17.31 -14.01
N ASP A 16 -2.57 18.42 -14.14
CA ASP A 16 -3.91 18.55 -13.52
C ASP A 16 -4.95 17.52 -14.00
N VAL A 17 -4.68 16.78 -15.07
CA VAL A 17 -5.62 15.83 -15.69
C VAL A 17 -5.08 14.39 -15.65
N ARG A 18 -3.76 14.21 -15.77
CA ARG A 18 -3.14 12.90 -15.97
C ARG A 18 -2.37 12.43 -14.74
N THR A 19 -2.47 11.14 -14.45
CA THR A 19 -1.77 10.47 -13.36
C THR A 19 -1.20 9.12 -13.80
N ILE A 20 -0.15 8.65 -13.11
CA ILE A 20 0.35 7.27 -13.18
C ILE A 20 -0.15 6.53 -11.96
N THR A 21 -1.02 5.54 -12.17
CA THR A 21 -1.76 4.88 -11.07
C THR A 21 -1.43 3.41 -10.99
N ASN A 22 -1.13 2.93 -9.78
CA ASN A 22 -1.10 1.50 -9.50
C ASN A 22 -2.50 0.90 -9.65
N SER A 23 -2.62 -0.23 -10.36
CA SER A 23 -3.90 -0.81 -10.78
C SER A 23 -4.73 -1.46 -9.66
N SER A 24 -4.21 -1.53 -8.44
CA SER A 24 -4.92 -2.12 -7.30
C SER A 24 -6.24 -1.39 -7.03
N THR A 25 -7.34 -2.15 -7.05
CA THR A 25 -8.68 -1.67 -6.71
C THR A 25 -8.98 -1.76 -5.21
N GLY A 26 -8.06 -2.30 -4.41
CA GLY A 26 -8.22 -2.39 -2.96
C GLY A 26 -9.17 -3.48 -2.46
N ARG A 27 -9.66 -4.39 -3.32
CA ARG A 27 -10.59 -5.48 -2.93
C ARG A 27 -10.16 -6.26 -1.68
N LEU A 28 -8.89 -6.65 -1.62
CA LEU A 28 -8.37 -7.38 -0.46
C LEU A 28 -8.31 -6.48 0.79
N GLY A 29 -7.84 -5.23 0.66
CA GLY A 29 -7.85 -4.28 1.79
C GLY A 29 -9.25 -4.02 2.33
N TYR A 30 -10.25 -3.96 1.44
CA TYR A 30 -11.66 -3.85 1.80
C TYR A 30 -12.13 -5.06 2.60
N ALA A 31 -11.82 -6.28 2.12
CA ALA A 31 -12.14 -7.51 2.84
C ALA A 31 -11.49 -7.56 4.23
N VAL A 32 -10.23 -7.13 4.34
CA VAL A 32 -9.53 -7.05 5.64
C VAL A 32 -10.21 -6.04 6.57
N GLY A 33 -10.53 -4.84 6.09
CA GLY A 33 -11.24 -3.83 6.89
C GLY A 33 -12.60 -4.33 7.37
N LYS A 34 -13.34 -5.01 6.49
CA LYS A 34 -14.62 -5.64 6.82
C LYS A 34 -14.45 -6.72 7.89
N ALA A 35 -13.45 -7.60 7.77
CA ALA A 35 -13.21 -8.67 8.74
C ALA A 35 -12.96 -8.09 10.15
N PHE A 36 -12.14 -7.04 10.27
CA PHE A 36 -11.94 -6.37 11.56
C PHE A 36 -13.20 -5.68 12.08
N ALA A 37 -13.91 -4.94 11.24
CA ALA A 37 -15.09 -4.17 11.66
C ALA A 37 -16.30 -5.06 12.02
N GLU A 38 -16.44 -6.22 11.36
CA GLU A 38 -17.59 -7.11 11.53
C GLU A 38 -17.30 -8.24 12.52
N LYS A 39 -16.23 -9.01 12.32
CA LYS A 39 -15.96 -10.25 13.09
C LYS A 39 -15.26 -9.99 14.42
N TYR A 40 -14.50 -8.90 14.51
CA TYR A 40 -13.74 -8.52 15.68
C TYR A 40 -14.21 -7.17 16.26
N ARG A 41 -15.48 -6.83 16.04
CA ARG A 41 -16.05 -5.54 16.44
C ARG A 41 -15.80 -5.20 17.91
N ASP A 42 -15.94 -6.17 18.80
CA ASP A 42 -15.76 -5.97 20.25
C ASP A 42 -14.30 -5.70 20.64
N ASP A 43 -13.34 -6.10 19.81
CA ASP A 43 -11.91 -5.82 19.99
C ASP A 43 -11.47 -4.50 19.35
N ILE A 44 -12.25 -3.98 18.39
CA ILE A 44 -11.87 -2.84 17.53
C ILE A 44 -12.66 -1.58 17.90
N GLU A 45 -11.99 -0.64 18.56
CA GLU A 45 -12.50 0.68 18.87
C GLU A 45 -12.59 1.55 17.60
N LYS A 46 -11.55 1.53 16.77
CA LYS A 46 -11.43 2.39 15.60
C LYS A 46 -10.52 1.80 14.53
N ILE A 47 -10.89 2.01 13.27
CA ILE A 47 -10.10 1.68 12.08
C ILE A 47 -9.86 2.98 11.29
N TYR A 48 -8.62 3.44 11.23
CA TYR A 48 -8.22 4.45 10.24
C TYR A 48 -8.00 3.76 8.90
N TYR A 49 -8.88 3.98 7.93
CA TYR A 49 -8.84 3.31 6.64
C TYR A 49 -8.36 4.26 5.55
N LEU A 50 -7.05 4.24 5.28
CA LEU A 50 -6.42 5.06 4.25
C LEU A 50 -6.62 4.40 2.88
N HIS A 51 -7.27 5.08 1.94
CA HIS A 51 -7.59 4.50 0.65
C HIS A 51 -7.28 5.42 -0.53
N GLY A 52 -6.83 4.84 -1.64
CA GLY A 52 -6.71 5.58 -2.90
C GLY A 52 -8.08 5.92 -3.49
N LYS A 53 -8.16 6.97 -4.31
CA LYS A 53 -9.40 7.47 -4.96
C LYS A 53 -10.26 6.41 -5.68
N ARG A 54 -9.65 5.32 -6.15
CA ARG A 54 -10.33 4.24 -6.90
C ARG A 54 -10.76 3.05 -6.03
N ALA A 55 -10.38 3.05 -4.75
CA ALA A 55 -10.71 1.99 -3.82
C ALA A 55 -11.90 2.41 -2.95
N SER A 56 -12.78 1.44 -2.66
CA SER A 56 -13.83 1.59 -1.66
C SER A 56 -13.31 1.27 -0.26
N TYR A 57 -14.06 1.72 0.74
CA TYR A 57 -13.88 1.36 2.14
C TYR A 57 -15.19 0.76 2.68
N PRO A 58 -15.14 -0.15 3.68
CA PRO A 58 -16.35 -0.71 4.28
C PRO A 58 -17.12 0.33 5.10
N ASP A 59 -18.45 0.32 5.03
CA ASP A 59 -19.33 1.28 5.72
C ASP A 59 -19.75 0.74 7.09
N TYR A 60 -18.95 1.04 8.12
CA TYR A 60 -19.19 0.67 9.52
C TYR A 60 -18.85 1.86 10.43
N ASP A 61 -19.59 2.05 11.53
CA ASP A 61 -19.46 3.21 12.43
C ASP A 61 -18.07 3.40 13.05
N ASN A 62 -17.27 2.34 13.15
CA ASN A 62 -15.90 2.37 13.69
C ASN A 62 -14.81 2.56 12.62
N ILE A 63 -15.18 2.76 11.35
CA ILE A 63 -14.25 3.05 10.26
C ILE A 63 -14.19 4.56 10.00
N GLU A 64 -13.01 5.14 10.12
CA GLU A 64 -12.70 6.51 9.67
C GLU A 64 -11.95 6.45 8.32
N PRO A 65 -12.62 6.74 7.20
CA PRO A 65 -11.97 6.76 5.90
C PRO A 65 -11.07 7.99 5.74
N VAL A 66 -9.90 7.79 5.16
CA VAL A 66 -8.93 8.85 4.82
C VAL A 66 -8.50 8.67 3.37
N GLU A 67 -9.03 9.51 2.48
CA GLU A 67 -8.66 9.47 1.07
C GLU A 67 -7.24 10.01 0.87
N ILE A 68 -6.44 9.31 0.05
CA ILE A 68 -5.11 9.74 -0.39
C ILE A 68 -5.02 9.69 -1.92
N GLU A 69 -4.07 10.45 -2.49
CA GLU A 69 -3.77 10.38 -3.92
C GLU A 69 -2.41 9.73 -4.16
N GLY A 70 -1.32 10.38 -3.77
CA GLY A 70 0.04 9.93 -4.05
C GLY A 70 0.79 9.34 -2.86
N VAL A 71 2.04 8.91 -3.09
CA VAL A 71 2.94 8.44 -2.02
C VAL A 71 3.20 9.53 -0.95
N ALA A 72 3.25 10.80 -1.36
CA ALA A 72 3.46 11.91 -0.43
C ALA A 72 2.30 12.03 0.58
N ASP A 73 1.06 12.05 0.09
CA ASP A 73 -0.15 12.17 0.91
C ASP A 73 -0.29 10.97 1.85
N LEU A 74 -0.03 9.76 1.34
CA LEU A 74 0.00 8.55 2.14
C LEU A 74 1.00 8.69 3.31
N GLN A 75 2.22 9.15 3.02
CA GLN A 75 3.25 9.30 4.04
C GLN A 75 2.83 10.33 5.10
N GLU A 76 2.32 11.49 4.68
CA GLU A 76 1.88 12.55 5.58
C GLU A 76 0.71 12.10 6.46
N ALA A 77 -0.30 11.46 5.87
CA ALA A 77 -1.46 10.96 6.61
C ALA A 77 -1.07 9.89 7.64
N MET A 78 -0.25 8.91 7.23
CA MET A 78 0.24 7.88 8.13
C MET A 78 1.06 8.47 9.27
N GLU A 79 2.04 9.34 8.97
CA GLU A 79 2.89 9.95 9.98
C GLU A 79 2.07 10.77 10.99
N ARG A 80 1.13 11.58 10.50
CA ARG A 80 0.24 12.39 11.35
C ARG A 80 -0.58 11.51 12.29
N ILE A 81 -1.23 10.47 11.78
CA ILE A 81 -2.13 9.62 12.58
C ILE A 81 -1.31 8.76 13.57
N LEU A 82 -0.23 8.12 13.10
CA LEU A 82 0.60 7.23 13.94
C LEU A 82 1.33 7.98 15.07
N LYS A 83 1.63 9.28 14.89
CA LYS A 83 2.20 10.12 15.95
C LYS A 83 1.15 10.71 16.89
N ALA A 84 -0.08 10.88 16.43
CA ALA A 84 -1.16 11.50 17.20
C ALA A 84 -1.96 10.51 18.05
N ASP A 85 -2.03 9.24 17.63
CA ASP A 85 -2.83 8.21 18.28
C ASP A 85 -2.01 6.94 18.49
N LYS A 86 -2.31 6.21 19.58
CA LYS A 86 -1.70 4.89 19.80
C LYS A 86 -2.41 3.89 18.89
N ILE A 87 -1.71 3.44 17.86
CA ILE A 87 -2.19 2.42 16.93
C ILE A 87 -1.60 1.06 17.31
N ASP A 88 -2.46 0.08 17.57
CA ASP A 88 -2.08 -1.26 17.98
C ASP A 88 -1.63 -2.13 16.79
N ALA A 89 -2.18 -1.88 15.59
CA ALA A 89 -1.78 -2.60 14.38
C ALA A 89 -1.87 -1.74 13.11
N VAL A 90 -0.94 -1.96 12.18
CA VAL A 90 -0.91 -1.35 10.84
C VAL A 90 -0.91 -2.46 9.79
N ILE A 91 -1.95 -2.50 8.96
CA ILE A 91 -2.09 -3.40 7.83
C ILE A 91 -1.81 -2.62 6.54
N HIS A 92 -0.60 -2.76 6.01
CA HIS A 92 -0.15 -1.98 4.87
C HIS A 92 -0.41 -2.68 3.52
N ALA A 93 -1.69 -2.81 3.16
CA ALA A 93 -2.14 -3.53 1.95
C ALA A 93 -2.17 -2.68 0.66
N MET A 94 -1.75 -1.42 0.71
CA MET A 94 -1.82 -0.51 -0.43
C MET A 94 -0.69 -0.80 -1.43
N ALA A 95 -1.01 -0.75 -2.72
CA ALA A 95 -0.03 -0.75 -3.79
C ALA A 95 0.59 0.65 -3.91
N VAL A 96 1.70 0.87 -3.20
CA VAL A 96 2.45 2.14 -3.18
C VAL A 96 3.39 2.23 -4.39
N SER A 97 3.38 3.35 -5.10
CA SER A 97 4.22 3.58 -6.29
C SER A 97 5.70 3.56 -5.91
N ASP A 98 6.50 2.82 -6.67
CA ASP A 98 7.97 2.77 -6.48
C ASP A 98 8.69 4.00 -7.04
N TYR A 99 8.02 4.73 -7.93
CA TYR A 99 8.50 5.93 -8.57
C TYR A 99 7.40 7.00 -8.54
N VAL A 100 7.82 8.26 -8.38
CA VAL A 100 6.96 9.44 -8.46
C VAL A 100 7.40 10.34 -9.61
N VAL A 101 6.50 11.14 -10.16
CA VAL A 101 6.83 12.11 -11.20
C VAL A 101 7.77 13.17 -10.62
N LYS A 102 8.94 13.34 -11.24
CA LYS A 102 9.88 14.41 -10.90
C LYS A 102 9.56 15.65 -11.72
N GLU A 103 9.39 15.45 -13.03
CA GLU A 103 9.08 16.49 -14.01
C GLU A 103 8.57 15.84 -15.30
N VAL A 104 7.90 16.64 -16.14
CA VAL A 104 7.50 16.25 -17.49
C VAL A 104 8.23 17.16 -18.47
N THR A 105 8.75 16.63 -19.58
CA THR A 105 9.56 17.38 -20.55
C THR A 105 9.35 16.83 -21.97
N THR A 106 10.16 17.26 -22.95
CA THR A 106 10.15 16.75 -24.33
C THR A 106 11.50 16.14 -24.70
N LEU A 107 11.52 15.30 -25.75
CA LEU A 107 12.78 14.73 -26.25
C LEU A 107 13.77 15.81 -26.69
N ASP A 108 13.32 16.87 -27.37
CA ASP A 108 14.19 17.95 -27.83
C ASP A 108 14.82 18.73 -26.67
N ARG A 109 14.08 18.95 -25.57
CA ARG A 109 14.62 19.57 -24.35
C ARG A 109 15.66 18.69 -23.67
N ILE A 110 15.44 17.38 -23.62
CA ILE A 110 16.43 16.43 -23.09
C ILE A 110 17.69 16.40 -23.98
N GLN A 111 17.51 16.49 -25.30
CA GLN A 111 18.61 16.48 -26.27
C GLN A 111 19.29 17.85 -26.44
N GLY A 112 18.81 18.90 -25.76
CA GLY A 112 19.33 20.27 -25.89
C GLY A 112 19.09 20.90 -27.26
N LYS A 113 18.18 20.33 -28.07
CA LYS A 113 17.85 20.78 -29.43
C LYS A 113 16.92 21.99 -29.45
N ASP A 114 16.20 22.22 -28.36
CA ASP A 114 15.19 23.29 -28.24
C ASP A 114 15.80 24.65 -27.84
N GLY A 115 17.12 24.73 -27.65
CA GLY A 115 17.84 25.95 -27.25
C GLY A 115 17.45 26.53 -25.87
N GLY A 116 16.47 25.92 -25.19
CA GLY A 116 15.99 26.30 -23.87
C GLY A 116 16.75 25.64 -22.72
N GLU A 117 16.61 26.20 -21.52
CA GLU A 117 17.21 25.65 -20.30
C GLU A 117 16.72 24.21 -20.03
N SER A 118 17.60 23.39 -19.47
CA SER A 118 17.28 22.05 -18.98
C SER A 118 16.25 22.15 -17.85
N GLY A 119 14.98 21.89 -18.15
CA GLY A 119 13.90 21.95 -17.16
C GLY A 119 12.58 21.38 -17.69
N GLY A 120 11.70 21.01 -16.75
CA GLY A 120 10.36 20.53 -17.06
C GLY A 120 9.50 21.54 -17.83
N LEU A 121 8.45 21.02 -18.48
CA LEU A 121 7.33 21.79 -18.98
C LEU A 121 6.63 22.45 -17.79
N SER A 122 6.64 23.78 -17.76
CA SER A 122 5.93 24.56 -16.76
C SER A 122 4.50 24.85 -17.25
N GLY A 123 3.51 24.41 -16.48
CA GLY A 123 2.10 24.67 -16.76
C GLY A 123 1.20 23.65 -16.05
N ASN A 124 0.04 24.11 -15.60
CA ASN A 124 -0.97 23.30 -14.92
C ASN A 124 -1.53 22.18 -15.81
N LYS A 125 -1.59 22.43 -17.13
CA LYS A 125 -1.99 21.45 -18.15
C LYS A 125 -0.99 21.49 -19.29
N ILE A 126 -0.47 20.32 -19.65
CA ILE A 126 0.46 20.16 -20.76
C ILE A 126 -0.34 20.14 -22.08
N SER A 127 0.14 20.86 -23.09
CA SER A 127 -0.52 20.95 -24.40
C SER A 127 -0.58 19.60 -25.11
N SER A 128 -1.65 19.38 -25.88
CA SER A 128 -1.79 18.24 -26.79
C SER A 128 -0.93 18.34 -28.04
N ASP A 129 -0.37 19.52 -28.34
CA ASP A 129 0.42 19.79 -29.54
C ASP A 129 1.91 19.40 -29.38
N ILE A 130 2.23 18.68 -28.31
CA ILE A 130 3.57 18.14 -28.05
C ILE A 130 3.63 16.74 -28.63
N ASP A 131 4.44 16.56 -29.68
CA ASP A 131 4.60 15.27 -30.36
C ASP A 131 5.22 14.20 -29.45
N ASP A 132 6.26 14.56 -28.70
CA ASP A 132 7.02 13.63 -27.86
C ASP A 132 7.10 14.09 -26.39
N LEU A 133 6.21 13.53 -25.56
CA LEU A 133 6.19 13.78 -24.12
C LEU A 133 7.08 12.77 -23.36
N VAL A 134 7.98 13.28 -22.53
CA VAL A 134 8.84 12.47 -21.66
C VAL A 134 8.51 12.72 -20.19
N ILE A 135 8.21 11.67 -19.44
CA ILE A 135 7.97 11.74 -18.00
C ILE A 135 9.23 11.27 -17.28
N HIS A 136 9.91 12.19 -16.61
CA HIS A 136 11.06 11.85 -15.79
C HIS A 136 10.57 11.49 -14.38
N MET A 137 10.82 10.25 -13.98
CA MET A 137 10.42 9.73 -12.68
C MET A 137 11.62 9.56 -11.75
N LYS A 138 11.39 9.71 -10.44
CA LYS A 138 12.38 9.45 -9.38
C LYS A 138 11.85 8.41 -8.41
N ARG A 139 12.73 7.64 -7.77
CA ARG A 139 12.34 6.63 -6.78
C ARG A 139 11.59 7.28 -5.62
N SER A 140 10.50 6.66 -5.18
CA SER A 140 9.73 7.09 -4.02
C SER A 140 10.39 6.67 -2.70
N PRO A 141 10.17 7.40 -1.59
CA PRO A 141 10.51 6.91 -0.26
C PRO A 141 9.70 5.65 0.07
N LYS A 142 10.35 4.64 0.67
CA LYS A 142 9.66 3.43 1.13
C LYS A 142 8.90 3.70 2.42
N VAL A 143 7.59 3.91 2.32
CA VAL A 143 6.70 4.23 3.45
C VAL A 143 6.72 3.15 4.52
N ILE A 144 6.63 1.87 4.14
CA ILE A 144 6.63 0.73 5.08
C ILE A 144 7.83 0.74 6.05
N GLY A 145 9.02 1.13 5.57
CA GLY A 145 10.23 1.18 6.38
C GLY A 145 10.26 2.30 7.42
N LYS A 146 9.28 3.22 7.39
CA LYS A 146 9.13 4.32 8.36
C LYS A 146 8.11 4.00 9.45
N ILE A 147 7.21 3.03 9.23
CA ILE A 147 6.05 2.77 10.10
C ILE A 147 6.49 2.48 11.53
N LYS A 148 7.45 1.57 11.72
CA LYS A 148 7.99 1.25 13.06
C LYS A 148 8.69 2.43 13.74
N GLY A 149 9.20 3.39 12.98
CA GLY A 149 9.75 4.62 13.56
C GLY A 149 8.69 5.60 14.05
N TRP A 150 7.45 5.50 13.53
CA TRP A 150 6.31 6.30 14.00
C TRP A 150 5.47 5.57 15.06
N SER A 151 5.44 4.23 15.01
CA SER A 151 4.66 3.39 15.90
C SER A 151 5.40 2.07 16.16
N GLU A 152 6.37 2.12 17.07
CA GLU A 152 7.34 1.05 17.35
C GLU A 152 6.66 -0.28 17.76
N ASP A 153 5.71 -0.18 18.69
CA ASP A 153 5.06 -1.35 19.30
C ASP A 153 3.91 -1.94 18.45
N SER A 154 3.45 -1.23 17.42
CA SER A 154 2.33 -1.67 16.58
C SER A 154 2.62 -3.01 15.91
N VAL A 155 1.64 -3.88 15.79
CA VAL A 155 1.74 -5.06 14.92
C VAL A 155 1.74 -4.61 13.47
N LEU A 156 2.77 -4.96 12.70
CA LEU A 156 2.90 -4.53 11.30
C LEU A 156 2.67 -5.70 10.34
N VAL A 157 1.68 -5.58 9.46
CA VAL A 157 1.44 -6.50 8.35
C VAL A 157 1.88 -5.87 7.03
N GLY A 158 2.90 -6.44 6.40
CA GLY A 158 3.36 -6.07 5.06
C GLY A 158 2.72 -6.92 3.96
N PHE A 159 2.76 -6.43 2.73
CA PHE A 159 2.26 -7.15 1.56
C PHE A 159 3.35 -7.22 0.48
N LYS A 160 3.46 -8.38 -0.17
CA LYS A 160 4.41 -8.60 -1.25
C LYS A 160 3.77 -9.37 -2.41
N LEU A 161 3.49 -8.64 -3.48
CA LEU A 161 3.05 -9.19 -4.75
C LEU A 161 4.25 -9.40 -5.67
N LEU A 162 4.39 -10.61 -6.22
CA LEU A 162 5.29 -10.96 -7.33
C LEU A 162 4.49 -11.49 -8.52
N SER A 163 5.15 -11.87 -9.61
CA SER A 163 4.47 -12.38 -10.81
C SER A 163 5.31 -13.46 -11.50
N GLY A 164 4.77 -14.68 -11.53
CA GLY A 164 5.37 -15.82 -12.21
C GLY A 164 6.66 -16.33 -11.60
N VAL A 165 6.83 -16.23 -10.28
CA VAL A 165 8.02 -16.70 -9.57
C VAL A 165 7.79 -18.08 -8.95
N PRO A 166 8.84 -18.88 -8.71
CA PRO A 166 8.72 -20.09 -7.91
C PRO A 166 8.24 -19.82 -6.49
N HIS A 167 7.53 -20.78 -5.90
CA HIS A 167 7.02 -20.70 -4.51
C HIS A 167 8.12 -20.33 -3.49
N GLU A 168 9.28 -20.97 -3.57
CA GLU A 168 10.40 -20.71 -2.66
C GLU A 168 10.90 -19.26 -2.74
N GLU A 169 10.98 -18.70 -3.97
CA GLU A 169 11.36 -17.30 -4.17
C GLU A 169 10.32 -16.34 -3.57
N LEU A 170 9.03 -16.65 -3.72
CA LEU A 170 7.95 -15.86 -3.15
C LEU A 170 8.05 -15.76 -1.62
N ILE A 171 8.25 -16.91 -0.96
CA ILE A 171 8.42 -16.96 0.51
C ILE A 171 9.69 -16.24 0.93
N ASP A 172 10.81 -16.44 0.24
CA ASP A 172 12.08 -15.79 0.56
C ASP A 172 12.04 -14.26 0.42
N VAL A 173 11.41 -13.76 -0.64
CA VAL A 173 11.24 -12.31 -0.83
C VAL A 173 10.30 -11.73 0.24
N GLY A 174 9.22 -12.44 0.58
CA GLY A 174 8.31 -12.05 1.66
C GLY A 174 9.00 -11.99 3.02
N PHE A 175 9.79 -13.01 3.36
CA PHE A 175 10.57 -13.04 4.61
C PHE A 175 11.64 -11.94 4.66
N ARG A 176 12.36 -11.67 3.56
CA ARG A 176 13.30 -10.54 3.50
C ARG A 176 12.61 -9.19 3.70
N LEU A 177 11.38 -9.02 3.19
CA LEU A 177 10.59 -7.81 3.44
C LEU A 177 10.24 -7.68 4.93
N MET A 178 9.88 -8.81 5.56
CA MET A 178 9.56 -8.87 6.98
C MET A 178 10.74 -8.40 7.83
N GLU A 179 11.90 -9.04 7.68
CA GLU A 179 13.11 -8.70 8.44
C GLU A 179 13.51 -7.24 8.24
N LYS A 180 13.50 -6.78 6.98
CA LYS A 180 13.94 -5.42 6.63
C LYS A 180 13.11 -4.32 7.30
N ASN A 181 11.81 -4.52 7.47
CA ASN A 181 10.89 -3.49 7.97
C ASN A 181 10.34 -3.81 9.37
N GLY A 182 10.84 -4.86 10.01
CA GLY A 182 10.32 -5.32 11.30
C GLY A 182 8.85 -5.71 11.25
N CYS A 183 8.36 -6.26 10.13
CA CYS A 183 6.97 -6.72 10.07
C CYS A 183 6.78 -7.91 11.01
N ASP A 184 5.57 -8.02 11.54
CA ASP A 184 5.15 -9.16 12.33
C ASP A 184 4.59 -10.26 11.43
N PHE A 185 3.92 -9.87 10.35
CA PHE A 185 3.46 -10.76 9.29
C PHE A 185 3.73 -10.14 7.91
N VAL A 186 3.90 -10.98 6.90
CA VAL A 186 3.91 -10.55 5.49
C VAL A 186 3.02 -11.46 4.67
N LEU A 187 2.00 -10.90 4.02
CA LEU A 187 1.26 -11.64 3.00
C LEU A 187 2.07 -11.62 1.70
N ALA A 188 2.54 -12.78 1.27
CA ALA A 188 3.15 -12.97 -0.04
C ALA A 188 2.17 -13.63 -1.00
N ASN A 189 2.03 -13.08 -2.20
CA ASN A 189 1.15 -13.60 -3.24
C ASN A 189 1.77 -13.44 -4.64
N ASP A 190 1.39 -14.31 -5.57
CA ASP A 190 1.77 -14.22 -6.98
C ASP A 190 0.57 -13.77 -7.81
N LEU A 191 0.75 -12.76 -8.67
CA LEU A 191 -0.30 -12.20 -9.53
C LEU A 191 -0.99 -13.26 -10.40
N ARG A 192 -0.29 -14.34 -10.78
CA ARG A 192 -0.87 -15.43 -11.59
C ARG A 192 -1.82 -16.33 -10.78
N GLU A 193 -1.76 -16.26 -9.45
CA GLU A 193 -2.64 -16.99 -8.53
C GLU A 193 -3.77 -16.10 -7.99
N ILE A 194 -4.14 -15.04 -8.73
CA ILE A 194 -5.23 -14.11 -8.37
C ILE A 194 -6.24 -14.00 -9.53
N GLY A 195 -7.50 -14.28 -9.23
CA GLY A 195 -8.63 -14.16 -10.16
C GLY A 195 -9.80 -13.35 -9.60
N SER A 196 -10.99 -13.56 -10.18
CA SER A 196 -12.24 -12.98 -9.68
C SER A 196 -12.60 -13.57 -8.32
N ASP A 197 -12.59 -14.91 -8.24
CA ASP A 197 -13.16 -15.71 -7.14
C ASP A 197 -12.11 -16.56 -6.41
N PHE A 198 -10.83 -16.43 -6.80
CA PHE A 198 -9.70 -17.06 -6.10
C PHE A 198 -8.59 -16.04 -5.90
N HIS A 199 -7.87 -16.19 -4.80
CA HIS A 199 -6.69 -15.41 -4.47
C HIS A 199 -5.84 -16.24 -3.53
N LYS A 200 -4.80 -16.88 -4.05
CA LYS A 200 -3.87 -17.62 -3.21
C LYS A 200 -2.87 -16.69 -2.52
N GLY A 201 -2.74 -16.83 -1.22
CA GLY A 201 -1.82 -16.03 -0.42
C GLY A 201 -1.15 -16.85 0.67
N TYR A 202 0.09 -16.48 0.98
CA TYR A 202 0.90 -17.07 2.04
C TYR A 202 1.14 -16.01 3.11
N LEU A 203 0.54 -16.15 4.29
CA LEU A 203 0.80 -15.24 5.41
C LEU A 203 2.01 -15.75 6.18
N ILE A 204 3.16 -15.15 5.93
CA ILE A 204 4.45 -15.55 6.50
C ILE A 204 4.56 -15.03 7.94
N HIS A 205 5.13 -15.88 8.81
CA HIS A 205 5.44 -15.64 10.23
C HIS A 205 6.94 -15.43 10.46
N LYS A 206 7.32 -14.93 11.64
CA LYS A 206 8.72 -14.65 12.02
C LYS A 206 9.64 -15.87 12.03
N ASP A 207 9.09 -17.06 12.21
CA ASP A 207 9.83 -18.34 12.20
C ASP A 207 9.91 -18.97 10.80
N ARG A 208 9.55 -18.21 9.73
CA ARG A 208 9.43 -18.66 8.34
C ARG A 208 8.31 -19.66 8.06
N THR A 209 7.50 -20.04 9.04
CA THR A 209 6.26 -20.76 8.77
C THR A 209 5.26 -19.82 8.08
N TYR A 210 4.21 -20.37 7.48
CA TYR A 210 3.17 -19.56 6.85
C TYR A 210 1.80 -20.27 6.87
N ASP A 211 0.74 -19.46 6.93
CA ASP A 211 -0.63 -19.92 6.65
C ASP A 211 -0.90 -19.83 5.14
N ILE A 212 -1.79 -20.69 4.62
CA ILE A 212 -2.20 -20.70 3.21
C ILE A 212 -3.71 -20.41 3.14
N MET A 213 -4.08 -19.51 2.24
CA MET A 213 -5.46 -19.12 1.99
C MET A 213 -5.69 -19.04 0.48
N GLU A 214 -6.91 -19.27 0.02
CA GLU A 214 -7.26 -19.38 -1.41
C GLU A 214 -8.28 -18.33 -1.88
N THR A 215 -8.81 -17.49 -0.99
CA THR A 215 -9.74 -16.40 -1.31
C THR A 215 -9.42 -15.09 -0.57
N ASN A 216 -9.96 -13.96 -1.02
CA ASN A 216 -9.78 -12.68 -0.33
C ASN A 216 -10.35 -12.73 1.09
N GLU A 217 -11.48 -13.41 1.27
CA GLU A 217 -12.18 -13.57 2.54
C GLU A 217 -11.35 -14.40 3.52
N GLU A 218 -10.79 -15.53 3.07
CA GLU A 218 -9.89 -16.36 3.90
C GLU A 218 -8.62 -15.60 4.27
N ILE A 219 -8.01 -14.89 3.32
CA ILE A 219 -6.83 -14.05 3.59
C ILE A 219 -7.18 -13.00 4.64
N ALA A 220 -8.31 -12.30 4.47
CA ALA A 220 -8.75 -11.25 5.38
C ALA A 220 -9.00 -11.79 6.80
N ASP A 221 -9.69 -12.92 6.90
CA ASP A 221 -9.97 -13.58 8.18
C ASP A 221 -8.69 -14.04 8.87
N MET A 222 -7.75 -14.62 8.13
CA MET A 222 -6.48 -15.08 8.68
C MET A 222 -5.63 -13.91 9.18
N ILE A 223 -5.54 -12.82 8.40
CA ILE A 223 -4.84 -11.60 8.83
C ILE A 223 -5.46 -11.05 10.11
N ALA A 224 -6.80 -10.91 10.15
CA ALA A 224 -7.49 -10.38 11.32
C ALA A 224 -7.26 -11.26 12.56
N LEU A 225 -7.40 -12.58 12.42
CA LEU A 225 -7.14 -13.54 13.50
C LEU A 225 -5.72 -13.42 14.06
N ARG A 226 -4.71 -13.43 13.18
CA ARG A 226 -3.29 -13.38 13.59
C ARG A 226 -2.94 -12.05 14.24
N VAL A 227 -3.42 -10.94 13.69
CA VAL A 227 -3.20 -9.60 14.26
C VAL A 227 -3.85 -9.46 15.63
N ILE A 228 -5.12 -9.85 15.79
CA ILE A 228 -5.81 -9.77 17.09
C ILE A 228 -5.10 -10.63 18.14
N SER A 229 -4.71 -11.86 17.76
CA SER A 229 -3.95 -12.74 18.65
C SER A 229 -2.63 -12.09 19.07
N GLU A 230 -1.85 -11.56 18.13
CA GLU A 230 -0.57 -10.92 18.41
C GLU A 230 -0.74 -9.68 19.31
N CYS A 231 -1.70 -8.80 19.00
CA CYS A 231 -1.98 -7.62 19.81
C CYS A 231 -2.33 -7.98 21.25
N ARG A 232 -3.13 -9.03 21.48
CA ARG A 232 -3.49 -9.50 22.83
C ARG A 232 -2.30 -10.00 23.65
N THR A 233 -1.21 -10.43 23.01
CA THR A 233 0.01 -10.84 23.73
C THR A 233 0.90 -9.66 24.15
N ARG A 234 0.65 -8.46 23.62
CA ARG A 234 1.41 -7.23 23.89
C ARG A 234 0.76 -6.31 24.90
N ILE A 235 -0.45 -6.62 25.34
CA ILE A 235 -1.22 -5.91 26.39
C ILE A 235 -0.89 -6.55 27.73
#